data_AF-A0A9P8IAM1-F1
#
_entry.id   AF-A0A9P8IAM1-F1
#
_cell.length_a   1.000
_cell.length_b   1.000
_cell.length_c   1.000
_cell.angle_alpha   90.00
_cell.angle_beta   90.00
_cell.angle_gamma   90.00
#
_symmetry.space_group_name_H-M   'P 1'
#
loop_
_entity.id
_entity.type
_entity.pdbx_description
1 polymer ?
#
loop_
_entity_poly.entity_id
_entity_poly.type
_entity_poly.pdbx_seq_one_letter_code
_entity_poly.pdbx_strand_id
1 'polypeptide(L)'
;MAERTLGYAGTGSYGYDNVTVGWQGQGGPTLDHQVVAGIATKNISWTGMLGLSSLPTNFTDFNHPQPSLLGTLKDKGMVGSLSWGYTAGAAYRGQGSFGSLTLGGYDETRFIKNNLTLKFGEDSSWDLLIDIQGISVAIIM
;
A
#
# COMPACT_ATOMS: atom_id res chain seq x y z
N MET A 1 9.06 7.23 -6.44
CA MET A 1 10.12 7.53 -7.45
C MET A 1 9.95 6.71 -8.72
N ALA A 2 9.32 5.53 -8.67
CA ALA A 2 9.01 4.70 -9.83
C ALA A 2 8.00 5.37 -10.80
N GLU A 3 6.95 5.97 -10.26
CA GLU A 3 5.84 6.59 -11.01
C GLU A 3 6.32 7.77 -11.86
N ARG A 4 7.23 8.59 -11.31
CA ARG A 4 7.84 9.73 -12.01
C ARG A 4 8.61 9.28 -13.26
N THR A 5 9.26 8.12 -13.19
CA THR A 5 10.00 7.52 -14.32
C THR A 5 9.05 7.08 -15.44
N LEU A 6 7.79 6.75 -15.09
CA LEU A 6 6.72 6.40 -16.03
C LEU A 6 5.94 7.62 -16.54
N GLY A 7 6.37 8.84 -16.20
CA GLY A 7 5.68 10.09 -16.60
C GLY A 7 4.43 10.40 -15.78
N TYR A 8 4.14 9.64 -14.72
CA TYR A 8 3.09 9.97 -13.77
C TYR A 8 3.60 11.03 -12.80
N ALA A 9 3.39 12.29 -13.16
CA ALA A 9 3.66 13.44 -12.33
C ALA A 9 2.41 14.29 -12.18
N GLY A 10 2.24 14.87 -11.00
CA GLY A 10 1.12 15.75 -10.68
C GLY A 10 1.44 16.54 -9.43
N THR A 11 0.73 17.65 -9.26
CA THR A 11 0.83 18.51 -8.09
C THR A 11 -0.33 18.21 -7.15
N GLY A 12 -0.03 18.19 -5.87
CA GLY A 12 -1.02 17.99 -4.82
C GLY A 12 -0.77 18.95 -3.67
N SER A 13 -1.85 19.35 -3.00
CA SER A 13 -1.79 20.08 -1.74
C SER A 13 -1.90 19.08 -0.59
N TYR A 14 -0.94 19.14 0.33
CA TYR A 14 -0.92 18.26 1.50
C TYR A 14 -1.57 18.95 2.70
N GLY A 15 -2.24 18.17 3.53
CA GLY A 15 -2.83 18.60 4.79
C GLY A 15 -3.06 17.43 5.72
N TYR A 16 -3.68 17.71 6.87
CA TYR A 16 -4.08 16.68 7.84
C TYR A 16 -5.59 16.51 7.84
N ASP A 17 -6.04 15.27 7.90
CA ASP A 17 -7.45 14.93 8.08
C ASP A 17 -7.60 13.65 8.93
N ASN A 18 -8.82 13.35 9.34
CA ASN A 18 -9.16 12.11 10.01
C ASN A 18 -9.50 11.03 8.97
N VAL A 19 -8.76 9.93 8.98
CA VAL A 19 -8.92 8.82 8.04
C VAL A 19 -9.52 7.61 8.75
N THR A 20 -10.61 7.08 8.22
CA THR A 20 -11.20 5.82 8.68
C THR A 20 -10.86 4.71 7.70
N VAL A 21 -10.27 3.62 8.19
CA VAL A 21 -9.99 2.44 7.38
C VAL A 21 -11.21 1.52 7.39
N GLY A 22 -11.70 1.17 6.21
CA GLY A 22 -12.91 0.36 6.04
C GLY A 22 -14.16 1.22 5.81
N TRP A 23 -15.33 0.58 5.86
CA TRP A 23 -16.59 1.27 5.60
C TRP A 23 -17.04 2.09 6.82
N GLN A 24 -17.49 3.33 6.57
CA GLN A 24 -18.00 4.19 7.63
C GLN A 24 -19.19 3.53 8.34
N GLY A 25 -19.12 3.44 9.67
CA GLY A 25 -20.14 2.79 10.48
C GLY A 25 -19.98 1.27 10.65
N GLN A 26 -18.97 0.64 10.03
CA GLN A 26 -18.62 -0.77 10.30
C GLN A 26 -17.61 -0.96 11.44
N GLY A 27 -17.29 0.09 12.19
CA GLY A 27 -16.40 0.02 13.34
C GLY A 27 -14.91 -0.14 12.99
N GLY A 28 -14.51 0.19 11.76
CA GLY A 28 -13.10 0.25 11.37
C GLY A 28 -12.33 1.34 12.14
N PRO A 29 -11.00 1.23 12.26
CA PRO A 29 -10.21 2.18 13.02
C PRO A 29 -10.23 3.56 12.35
N THR A 30 -10.47 4.59 13.16
CA THR A 30 -10.32 5.99 12.77
C THR A 30 -9.02 6.53 13.36
N LEU A 31 -8.17 7.05 12.47
CA LEU A 31 -6.94 7.72 12.82
C LEU A 31 -7.14 9.22 12.61
N ASP A 32 -6.84 10.00 13.64
CA ASP A 32 -6.75 11.44 13.54
C ASP A 32 -5.41 11.87 12.95
N HIS A 33 -5.37 13.10 12.45
CA HIS A 33 -4.15 13.78 12.04
C HIS A 33 -3.29 12.99 11.03
N GLN A 34 -3.94 12.36 10.05
CA GLN A 34 -3.25 11.64 8.98
C GLN A 34 -2.94 12.59 7.83
N VAL A 35 -1.76 12.44 7.26
CA VAL A 35 -1.35 13.17 6.06
C VAL A 35 -2.21 12.72 4.87
N VAL A 36 -2.88 13.68 4.24
CA VAL A 36 -3.69 13.46 3.03
C VAL A 36 -3.26 14.45 1.95
N ALA A 37 -3.24 13.98 0.71
CA ALA A 37 -2.93 14.80 -0.46
C ALA A 37 -4.19 15.01 -1.32
N GLY A 38 -4.57 16.27 -1.50
CA GLY A 38 -5.53 16.67 -2.52
C GLY A 38 -4.85 16.78 -3.88
N ILE A 39 -5.06 15.80 -4.75
CA ILE A 39 -4.44 15.75 -6.09
C ILE A 39 -5.51 16.07 -7.14
N ALA A 40 -5.32 17.18 -7.86
CA ALA A 40 -6.23 17.59 -8.94
C ALA A 40 -5.85 16.98 -10.31
N THR A 41 -4.67 16.38 -10.42
CA THR A 41 -4.16 15.81 -11.67
C THR A 41 -4.74 14.42 -11.94
N LYS A 42 -5.49 14.29 -13.05
CA LYS A 42 -6.22 13.05 -13.40
C LYS A 42 -5.35 11.89 -13.90
N ASN A 43 -4.10 12.15 -14.25
CA ASN A 43 -3.18 11.14 -14.81
C ASN A 43 -2.57 10.20 -13.75
N ILE A 44 -2.68 10.51 -12.45
CA ILE A 44 -2.10 9.70 -11.37
C ILE A 44 -3.03 8.57 -10.94
N SER A 45 -4.32 8.85 -10.75
CA SER A 45 -5.33 7.83 -10.44
C SER A 45 -6.74 8.36 -10.71
N TRP A 46 -7.63 7.46 -11.12
CA TRP A 46 -9.07 7.75 -11.27
C TRP A 46 -9.82 7.74 -9.93
N THR A 47 -9.37 6.95 -8.95
CA THR A 47 -10.09 6.69 -7.69
C THR A 47 -9.29 7.12 -6.45
N GLY A 48 -8.10 7.68 -6.64
CA GLY A 48 -7.14 8.01 -5.58
C GLY A 48 -6.11 6.91 -5.34
N MET A 49 -5.26 7.11 -4.33
CA MET A 49 -4.20 6.17 -3.95
C MET A 49 -4.13 6.07 -2.42
N LEU A 50 -3.87 4.86 -1.93
CA LEU A 50 -3.59 4.60 -0.52
C LEU A 50 -2.13 4.16 -0.39
N GLY A 51 -1.32 4.96 0.30
CA GLY A 51 0.07 4.61 0.58
C GLY A 51 0.18 3.48 1.60
N LEU A 52 0.96 2.45 1.29
CA LEU A 52 1.17 1.27 2.16
C LEU A 52 2.62 1.14 2.66
N SER A 53 3.43 2.19 2.52
CA SER A 53 4.78 2.18 3.08
C SER A 53 4.71 2.23 4.62
N SER A 54 5.60 1.49 5.26
CA SER A 54 5.80 1.55 6.71
C SER A 54 6.72 2.70 7.12
N LEU A 55 7.40 3.32 6.17
CA LEU A 55 8.33 4.41 6.40
C LEU A 55 7.59 5.75 6.53
N PRO A 56 8.06 6.65 7.39
CA PRO A 56 7.50 8.00 7.48
C PRO A 56 7.82 8.83 6.23
N THR A 57 6.94 9.79 5.93
CA THR A 57 7.07 10.71 4.80
C THR A 57 7.67 12.03 5.27
N ASN A 58 8.65 12.54 4.52
CA ASN A 58 9.24 13.86 4.74
C ASN A 58 8.74 14.85 3.67
N PHE A 59 8.37 16.06 4.09
CA PHE A 59 7.88 17.11 3.20
C PHE A 59 8.93 18.20 2.97
N THR A 60 9.35 18.85 4.05
CA THR A 60 10.18 20.05 4.00
C THR A 60 11.62 19.75 4.41
N ASP A 61 11.79 18.98 5.48
CA ASP A 61 13.09 18.52 5.99
C ASP A 61 12.97 17.11 6.57
N PHE A 62 14.11 16.54 6.95
CA PHE A 62 14.19 15.24 7.63
C PHE A 62 13.97 15.33 9.14
N ASN A 63 13.79 16.54 9.69
CA ASN A 63 13.67 16.75 11.14
C ASN A 63 12.24 16.53 11.64
N HIS A 64 11.25 16.63 10.74
CA HIS A 64 9.83 16.50 11.07
C HIS A 64 9.15 15.40 10.25
N PRO A 65 9.58 14.13 10.37
CA PRO A 65 8.98 13.02 9.65
C PRO A 65 7.52 12.85 10.04
N GLN A 66 6.64 12.76 9.04
CA GLN A 66 5.23 12.47 9.27
C GLN A 66 5.01 10.96 9.23
N PRO A 67 4.38 10.38 10.27
CA PRO A 67 4.16 8.94 10.32
C PRO A 67 3.27 8.48 9.17
N SER A 68 3.54 7.29 8.64
CA SER A 68 2.64 6.68 7.65
C SER A 68 1.35 6.19 8.31
N LEU A 69 0.35 5.88 7.49
CA LEU A 69 -0.90 5.27 7.96
C LEU A 69 -0.63 3.98 8.78
N LEU A 70 0.23 3.11 8.25
CA LEU A 70 0.63 1.86 8.92
C LEU A 70 1.41 2.12 10.20
N GLY A 71 2.31 3.11 10.20
CA GLY A 71 3.04 3.55 11.39
C GLY A 71 2.08 3.98 12.49
N THR A 72 1.15 4.88 12.18
CA THR A 72 0.15 5.36 13.14
C THR A 72 -0.73 4.23 13.67
N LEU A 73 -1.20 3.32 12.81
CA LEU A 73 -1.96 2.14 13.25
C LEU A 73 -1.18 1.29 14.25
N LYS A 74 0.12 1.09 13.99
CA LYS A 74 0.99 0.28 14.84
C LYS A 74 1.26 0.96 16.17
N ASP A 75 1.57 2.26 16.16
CA ASP A 75 1.84 3.05 17.37
C ASP A 75 0.63 3.13 18.30
N LYS A 76 -0.57 3.20 17.72
CA LYS A 76 -1.83 3.12 18.48
C LYS A 76 -2.25 1.71 18.90
N GLY A 77 -1.44 0.70 18.60
CA GLY A 77 -1.73 -0.69 18.94
C GLY A 77 -2.93 -1.31 18.21
N MET A 78 -3.37 -0.69 17.11
CA MET A 78 -4.50 -1.18 16.30
C MET A 78 -4.11 -2.32 15.37
N VAL A 79 -2.81 -2.47 15.08
CA VAL A 79 -2.26 -3.59 14.30
C VAL A 79 -1.05 -4.23 14.99
N GLY A 80 -0.89 -5.54 14.79
CA GLY A 80 0.20 -6.32 15.39
C GLY A 80 1.57 -6.09 14.77
N SER A 81 1.66 -5.55 13.55
CA SER A 81 2.92 -5.34 12.83
C SER A 81 2.80 -4.24 11.77
N LEU A 82 3.92 -3.88 11.15
CA LEU A 82 3.97 -2.95 10.00
C LEU A 82 3.82 -3.67 8.64
N SER A 83 3.60 -4.99 8.65
CA SER A 83 3.38 -5.76 7.41
C SER A 83 1.94 -5.64 6.94
N TRP A 84 1.71 -5.93 5.67
CA TRP A 84 0.36 -6.04 5.09
C TRP A 84 0.32 -7.18 4.07
N GLY A 85 -0.87 -7.73 3.88
CA GLY A 85 -1.16 -8.79 2.93
C GLY A 85 -2.14 -8.29 1.88
N TYR A 86 -1.82 -8.50 0.61
CA TYR A 86 -2.68 -8.13 -0.51
C TYR A 86 -3.04 -9.35 -1.36
N THR A 87 -4.32 -9.48 -1.67
CA THR A 87 -4.83 -10.45 -2.65
C THR A 87 -5.61 -9.67 -3.69
N ALA A 88 -5.21 -9.73 -4.96
CA ALA A 88 -5.85 -8.97 -6.04
C ALA A 88 -7.30 -9.40 -6.35
N GLY A 89 -7.68 -10.61 -5.93
CA GLY A 89 -8.97 -11.22 -6.27
C GLY A 89 -8.93 -11.95 -7.62
N ALA A 90 -10.09 -12.41 -8.08
CA ALA A 90 -10.22 -13.18 -9.32
C ALA A 90 -11.49 -12.77 -10.07
N ALA A 91 -11.42 -11.66 -10.81
CA ALA A 91 -12.55 -11.13 -11.58
C ALA A 91 -13.05 -12.11 -12.66
N TYR A 92 -12.18 -12.99 -13.15
CA TYR A 92 -12.49 -13.96 -14.22
C TYR A 92 -13.23 -15.22 -13.74
N ARG A 93 -13.39 -15.45 -12.42
CA ARG A 93 -14.02 -16.66 -11.88
C ARG A 93 -15.49 -16.44 -11.52
N GLY A 94 -16.41 -17.00 -12.30
CA GLY A 94 -17.84 -17.03 -11.94
C GLY A 94 -18.42 -15.63 -11.68
N GLN A 95 -18.92 -15.38 -10.47
CA GLN A 95 -19.40 -14.05 -10.04
C GLN A 95 -18.28 -13.07 -9.64
N GLY A 96 -17.01 -13.47 -9.79
CA GLY A 96 -15.84 -12.71 -9.37
C GLY A 96 -15.54 -12.88 -7.88
N SER A 97 -14.26 -12.82 -7.52
CA SER A 97 -13.81 -12.69 -6.13
C SER A 97 -13.15 -11.34 -5.94
N PHE A 98 -13.61 -10.58 -4.94
CA PHE A 98 -13.03 -9.29 -4.58
C PHE A 98 -11.62 -9.44 -4.02
N GLY A 99 -10.78 -8.43 -4.29
CA GLY A 99 -9.50 -8.29 -3.63
C GLY A 99 -9.64 -8.09 -2.12
N SER A 100 -8.55 -8.32 -1.40
CA SER A 100 -8.45 -8.08 0.04
C SER A 100 -7.13 -7.43 0.37
N LEU A 101 -7.15 -6.51 1.32
CA LEU A 101 -5.98 -5.89 1.93
C LEU A 101 -6.09 -6.05 3.45
N THR A 102 -5.13 -6.73 4.03
CA THR A 102 -5.01 -6.94 5.48
C THR A 102 -3.85 -6.09 6.00
N LEU A 103 -4.12 -5.17 6.92
CA LEU A 103 -3.08 -4.37 7.57
C LEU A 103 -2.64 -5.05 8.87
N GLY A 104 -1.34 -5.13 9.12
CA GLY A 104 -0.79 -5.77 10.32
C GLY A 104 -0.50 -7.26 10.22
N GLY A 105 -0.67 -7.86 9.04
CA GLY A 105 -0.51 -9.30 8.83
C GLY A 105 -1.06 -9.74 7.48
N TYR A 106 -1.53 -10.98 7.41
CA TYR A 106 -2.08 -11.58 6.19
C TYR A 106 -3.25 -12.52 6.55
N ASP A 107 -4.08 -12.86 5.56
CA ASP A 107 -5.16 -13.84 5.70
C ASP A 107 -4.73 -15.19 5.11
N GLU A 108 -4.57 -16.20 5.96
CA GLU A 108 -4.09 -17.54 5.57
C GLU A 108 -5.04 -18.28 4.63
N THR A 109 -6.31 -17.86 4.55
CA THR A 109 -7.32 -18.50 3.71
C THR A 109 -7.22 -18.05 2.24
N ARG A 110 -6.36 -17.07 1.94
CA ARG A 110 -6.29 -16.40 0.63
C ARG A 110 -5.14 -16.89 -0.25
N PHE A 111 -4.30 -17.80 0.23
CA PHE A 111 -3.20 -18.37 -0.55
C PHE A 111 -2.86 -19.80 -0.09
N ILE A 112 -2.13 -20.52 -0.94
CA ILE A 112 -1.57 -21.82 -0.58
C ILE A 112 -0.26 -21.56 0.18
N LYS A 113 -0.23 -21.95 1.46
CA LYS A 113 0.96 -21.82 2.30
C LYS A 113 2.17 -22.45 1.61
N ASN A 114 3.25 -21.70 1.61
CA ASN A 114 4.53 -22.10 1.04
C ASN A 114 5.65 -21.43 1.84
N ASN A 115 6.89 -21.89 1.64
CA ASN A 115 8.05 -21.41 2.38
C ASN A 115 8.88 -20.39 1.59
N LEU A 116 8.26 -19.67 0.64
CA LEU A 116 8.95 -18.64 -0.12
C LEU A 116 9.08 -17.36 0.74
N THR A 117 10.31 -16.91 0.94
CA THR A 117 10.60 -15.61 1.54
C THR A 117 11.63 -14.91 0.69
N LEU A 118 11.26 -13.74 0.18
CA LEU A 118 12.14 -12.91 -0.63
C LEU A 118 12.57 -11.71 0.21
N LYS A 119 13.86 -11.40 0.19
CA LYS A 119 14.37 -10.16 0.77
C LYS A 119 14.14 -9.04 -0.24
N PHE A 120 13.67 -7.90 0.25
CA PHE A 120 13.62 -6.70 -0.58
C PHE A 120 15.03 -6.18 -0.86
N GLY A 121 15.16 -5.41 -1.94
CA GLY A 121 16.39 -4.71 -2.28
C GLY A 121 16.88 -3.82 -1.13
N GLU A 122 18.20 -3.62 -1.05
CA GLU A 122 18.83 -2.88 0.05
C GLU A 122 18.62 -1.36 -0.05
N ASP A 123 18.32 -0.83 -1.24
CA ASP A 123 18.05 0.60 -1.44
C ASP A 123 16.64 0.96 -0.96
N SER A 124 16.57 1.61 0.20
CA SER A 124 15.33 2.12 0.79
C SER A 124 14.61 3.20 -0.03
N SER A 125 15.23 3.72 -1.10
CA SER A 125 14.58 4.65 -2.03
C SER A 125 13.56 3.96 -2.94
N TRP A 126 13.63 2.62 -3.04
CA TRP A 126 12.73 1.79 -3.84
C TRP A 126 11.89 0.90 -2.93
N ASP A 127 10.59 1.17 -2.86
CA ASP A 127 9.67 0.33 -2.13
C ASP A 127 9.48 -1.02 -2.85
N LEU A 128 9.43 -2.11 -2.08
CA LEU A 128 9.03 -3.46 -2.51
C LEU A 128 9.84 -4.03 -3.70
N LEU A 129 11.10 -3.65 -3.84
CA LEU A 129 11.96 -4.14 -4.92
C LEU A 129 12.38 -5.61 -4.69
N ILE A 130 12.21 -6.45 -5.70
CA ILE A 130 12.71 -7.83 -5.73
C ILE A 130 13.42 -8.10 -7.06
N ASP A 131 14.31 -9.10 -7.06
CA ASP A 131 15.02 -9.54 -8.25
C ASP A 131 14.31 -10.73 -8.92
N ILE A 132 14.15 -10.66 -10.25
CA ILE A 132 13.52 -11.70 -11.07
C ILE A 132 14.61 -12.41 -11.87
N GLN A 133 14.93 -13.64 -11.47
CA GLN A 133 16.00 -14.43 -12.07
C GLN A 133 15.71 -14.90 -13.51
N GLY A 134 14.44 -15.05 -13.88
CA GLY A 134 14.07 -15.49 -15.21
C GLY A 134 12.55 -15.54 -15.41
N ILE A 135 12.15 -15.36 -16.66
CA ILE A 135 10.75 -15.49 -17.10
C ILE A 135 10.75 -16.52 -18.23
N SER A 136 9.93 -17.56 -18.10
CA SER A 136 9.73 -18.57 -19.13
C SER A 136 8.31 -18.48 -19.66
N VAL A 137 8.17 -18.48 -20.98
CA VAL A 137 6.86 -18.48 -21.65
C VAL A 137 6.81 -19.71 -22.54
N ALA A 138 5.79 -20.54 -22.35
CA ALA A 138 5.49 -21.66 -23.23
C ALA A 138 4.29 -21.30 -24.11
N ILE A 139 4.45 -21.44 -25.43
CA ILE A 139 3.32 -21.37 -26.36
C ILE A 139 2.68 -22.75 -26.37
N ILE A 140 1.45 -22.82 -25.88
CA ILE A 140 0.63 -24.03 -26.01
C ILE A 140 0.00 -23.97 -27.41
N MET A 141 0.43 -24.85 -28.31
CA MET A 141 -0.22 -25.10 -29.60
C MET A 141 -1.38 -26.07 -29.44
#